data_AF-A0A9E0XZL2-F1
#
_entry.id   AF-A0A9E0XZL2-F1
#
_cell.length_a   1.000
_cell.length_b   1.000
_cell.length_c   1.000
_cell.angle_alpha   90.00
_cell.angle_beta   90.00
_cell.angle_gamma   90.00
#
_symmetry.space_group_name_H-M   'P 1'
#
loop_
_entity.id
_entity.type
_entity.pdbx_description
1 polymer ?
#
loop_
_entity_poly.entity_id
_entity_poly.type
_entity_poly.pdbx_seq_one_letter_code
_entity_poly.pdbx_strand_id
1 'polypeptide(L)'
;HPGASEVCDDLDQDCDGTADDNAVDAPTWYRDLDGDGFGVANETQSACDQPMGYVSNFGDCNDADANLTVIGLPCDDGDAGTENDLVTVDCTCEGTPIDNCVLNEVSLELTTDATLFQTTWDIVEDGTNNVQCSGGGYPMNTTITATCCLADGCYDLRVFDTAGDGISPGGFTLRDANGERIIDNSGNGAWFSSQSIAPYAFCLPLGTTAYDAASCDVLNATPNTVLHVVPEPAVTALYSPSNSTTGYHYWIFNPHGGYNRRIVLSHAVPGNGYPGGTPANLRCSYLKLSQMQSFPVPLDVPLNIRVRTLINGVYGEFGPTCKLLLPMPACPPSQLTTTASPVVSCGATGLSHSSIIYAGNVVSATNYQFEFSRPGYLRRITSPTRAQSLNFYTYPLLDNTCYNVRVRVSFDDGTTYCPFGPYCTITLGSGSCNFFGMAPVADE
;
A
#
# COMPACT_ATOMS: atom_id res chain seq x y z
N HIS A 1 -57.12 -58.73 -21.42
CA HIS A 1 -57.60 -59.55 -20.30
C HIS A 1 -58.10 -58.57 -19.24
N PRO A 2 -59.42 -58.30 -19.11
CA PRO A 2 -59.92 -57.22 -18.26
C PRO A 2 -59.35 -57.23 -16.84
N GLY A 3 -58.55 -56.22 -16.49
CA GLY A 3 -57.88 -56.07 -15.19
C GLY A 3 -56.57 -56.87 -15.01
N ALA A 4 -55.86 -57.20 -16.09
CA ALA A 4 -54.49 -57.70 -16.01
C ALA A 4 -53.53 -56.59 -15.52
N SER A 5 -52.31 -56.96 -15.12
CA SER A 5 -51.28 -55.98 -14.82
C SER A 5 -50.63 -55.51 -16.12
N GLU A 6 -50.50 -54.19 -16.27
CA GLU A 6 -49.80 -53.60 -17.41
C GLU A 6 -48.29 -53.91 -17.35
N VAL A 7 -47.62 -54.06 -18.51
CA VAL A 7 -46.16 -54.18 -18.65
C VAL A 7 -45.68 -53.35 -19.84
N CYS A 8 -44.53 -52.68 -19.71
CA CYS A 8 -43.95 -51.76 -20.70
C CYS A 8 -43.57 -52.47 -22.02
N ASP A 9 -44.56 -52.76 -22.86
CA ASP A 9 -44.40 -53.42 -24.15
C ASP A 9 -45.28 -52.82 -25.28
N ASP A 10 -45.85 -51.64 -25.05
CA ASP A 10 -46.79 -50.93 -25.93
C ASP A 10 -48.12 -51.67 -26.18
N LEU A 11 -48.46 -52.70 -25.39
CA LEU A 11 -49.74 -53.42 -25.48
C LEU A 11 -50.64 -53.11 -24.29
N ASP A 12 -51.93 -52.91 -24.57
CA ASP A 12 -52.97 -52.77 -23.54
C ASP A 12 -53.38 -54.17 -23.03
N GLN A 13 -52.81 -54.61 -21.91
CA GLN A 13 -53.06 -55.96 -21.37
C GLN A 13 -54.38 -56.06 -20.61
N ASP A 14 -54.80 -54.98 -19.98
CA ASP A 14 -56.00 -54.89 -19.15
C ASP A 14 -57.26 -54.47 -19.94
N CYS A 15 -57.09 -54.10 -21.19
CA CYS A 15 -58.11 -53.70 -22.17
C CYS A 15 -58.95 -52.48 -21.75
N ASP A 16 -58.39 -51.53 -21.01
CA ASP A 16 -59.09 -50.32 -20.57
C ASP A 16 -59.04 -49.16 -21.59
N GLY A 17 -58.22 -49.29 -22.64
CA GLY A 17 -58.06 -48.32 -23.71
C GLY A 17 -56.81 -47.45 -23.60
N THR A 18 -55.98 -47.64 -22.58
CA THR A 18 -54.63 -47.09 -22.44
C THR A 18 -53.62 -48.22 -22.30
N ALA A 19 -52.54 -48.18 -23.07
CA ALA A 19 -51.42 -49.10 -22.86
C ALA A 19 -50.47 -48.49 -21.84
N ASP A 20 -49.87 -49.33 -20.99
CA ASP A 20 -48.75 -48.99 -20.11
C ASP A 20 -49.04 -47.98 -18.99
N ASP A 21 -50.30 -47.60 -18.76
CA ASP A 21 -50.65 -46.74 -17.64
C ASP A 21 -50.67 -47.58 -16.35
N ASN A 22 -49.68 -47.37 -15.49
CA ASN A 22 -49.42 -48.19 -14.30
C ASN A 22 -48.76 -49.55 -14.56
N ALA A 23 -47.95 -49.64 -15.63
CA ALA A 23 -47.11 -50.79 -15.89
C ALA A 23 -46.26 -51.19 -14.67
N VAL A 24 -46.31 -52.48 -14.31
CA VAL A 24 -45.66 -52.99 -13.08
C VAL A 24 -44.14 -53.05 -13.16
N ASP A 25 -43.60 -52.98 -14.38
CA ASP A 25 -42.17 -52.93 -14.69
C ASP A 25 -41.70 -51.54 -15.16
N ALA A 26 -42.54 -50.51 -15.01
CA ALA A 26 -42.17 -49.13 -15.33
C ALA A 26 -40.91 -48.69 -14.53
N PRO A 27 -39.84 -48.25 -15.20
CA PRO A 27 -38.67 -47.71 -14.52
C PRO A 27 -39.03 -46.44 -13.75
N THR A 28 -38.27 -46.18 -12.69
CA THR A 28 -38.37 -44.95 -11.92
C THR A 28 -37.44 -43.91 -12.52
N TRP A 29 -37.97 -42.74 -12.79
CA TRP A 29 -37.24 -41.56 -13.26
C TRP A 29 -37.20 -40.51 -12.15
N TYR A 30 -36.13 -39.71 -12.12
CA TYR A 30 -35.82 -38.72 -11.09
C TYR A 30 -35.77 -37.34 -11.72
N ARG A 31 -36.40 -36.34 -11.10
CA ARG A 31 -36.44 -34.98 -11.64
C ARG A 31 -35.03 -34.38 -11.67
N ASP A 32 -34.69 -33.75 -12.79
CA ASP A 32 -33.43 -33.05 -13.05
C ASP A 32 -33.79 -31.63 -13.56
N LEU A 33 -33.74 -30.66 -12.65
CA LEU A 33 -34.17 -29.28 -12.88
C LEU A 33 -33.04 -28.39 -13.42
N ASP A 34 -31.78 -28.66 -13.09
CA ASP A 34 -30.63 -27.88 -13.53
C ASP A 34 -29.95 -28.42 -14.80
N GLY A 35 -30.27 -29.65 -15.20
CA GLY A 35 -29.83 -30.28 -16.45
C GLY A 35 -28.45 -30.93 -16.38
N ASP A 36 -27.97 -31.30 -15.20
CA ASP A 36 -26.66 -31.93 -15.00
C ASP A 36 -26.64 -33.44 -15.31
N GLY A 37 -27.82 -34.06 -15.49
CA GLY A 37 -28.00 -35.48 -15.78
C GLY A 37 -28.15 -36.40 -14.56
N PHE A 38 -28.28 -35.84 -13.36
CA PHE A 38 -28.61 -36.51 -12.10
C PHE A 38 -29.91 -35.93 -11.55
N GLY A 39 -30.79 -36.80 -11.04
CA GLY A 39 -32.04 -36.35 -10.45
C GLY A 39 -32.12 -36.54 -8.95
N VAL A 40 -33.01 -35.78 -8.32
CA VAL A 40 -33.24 -35.82 -6.88
C VAL A 40 -34.10 -37.03 -6.47
N ALA A 41 -33.62 -37.79 -5.47
CA ALA A 41 -34.22 -39.08 -5.10
C ALA A 41 -35.66 -39.03 -4.55
N ASN A 42 -36.12 -37.86 -4.10
CA ASN A 42 -37.44 -37.64 -3.53
C ASN A 42 -38.49 -37.10 -4.54
N GLU A 43 -38.07 -36.74 -5.76
CA GLU A 43 -38.97 -36.29 -6.82
C GLU A 43 -38.93 -37.28 -7.98
N THR A 44 -39.78 -38.30 -7.87
CA THR A 44 -39.80 -39.43 -8.81
C THR A 44 -41.08 -39.53 -9.62
N GLN A 45 -40.95 -40.14 -10.80
CA GLN A 45 -42.07 -40.51 -11.66
C GLN A 45 -41.83 -41.90 -12.26
N SER A 46 -42.84 -42.77 -12.23
CA SER A 46 -42.82 -44.05 -12.94
C SER A 46 -43.40 -43.88 -14.34
N ALA A 47 -42.65 -44.29 -15.36
CA ALA A 47 -43.07 -44.23 -16.75
C ALA A 47 -42.23 -45.19 -17.61
N CYS A 48 -42.79 -45.79 -18.65
CA CYS A 48 -42.05 -46.67 -19.55
C CYS A 48 -40.98 -45.91 -20.35
N ASP A 49 -41.30 -44.68 -20.78
CA ASP A 49 -40.38 -43.76 -21.44
C ASP A 49 -39.93 -42.63 -20.50
N GLN A 50 -38.74 -42.07 -20.77
CA GLN A 50 -38.17 -40.93 -20.03
C GLN A 50 -39.09 -39.71 -20.09
N PRO A 51 -39.65 -39.24 -18.96
CA PRO A 51 -40.39 -37.98 -18.91
C PRO A 51 -39.46 -36.78 -19.15
N MET A 52 -40.00 -35.70 -19.73
CA MET A 52 -39.24 -34.46 -19.93
C MET A 52 -38.87 -33.85 -18.58
N GLY A 53 -37.58 -33.52 -18.40
CA GLY A 53 -37.05 -32.99 -17.12
C GLY A 53 -36.82 -34.05 -16.06
N TYR A 54 -36.78 -35.33 -16.44
CA TYR A 54 -36.41 -36.43 -15.57
C TYR A 54 -35.31 -37.28 -16.20
N VAL A 55 -34.48 -37.93 -15.38
CA VAL A 55 -33.36 -38.79 -15.76
C VAL A 55 -33.39 -40.10 -14.97
N SER A 56 -32.70 -41.14 -15.47
CA SER A 56 -32.64 -42.44 -14.78
C SER A 56 -31.62 -42.48 -13.65
N ASN A 57 -30.65 -41.56 -13.66
CA ASN A 57 -29.62 -41.46 -12.63
C ASN A 57 -30.18 -40.67 -11.45
N PHE A 58 -30.01 -41.19 -10.24
CA PHE A 58 -30.36 -40.49 -9.02
C PHE A 58 -29.11 -40.16 -8.22
N GLY A 59 -29.21 -39.19 -7.31
CA GLY A 59 -28.15 -38.87 -6.36
C GLY A 59 -27.71 -37.42 -6.37
N ASP A 60 -28.47 -36.56 -7.05
CA ASP A 60 -28.28 -35.12 -7.00
C ASP A 60 -28.59 -34.57 -5.60
N CYS A 61 -27.61 -33.84 -5.06
CA CYS A 61 -27.63 -33.20 -3.75
C CYS A 61 -28.41 -31.88 -3.79
N ASN A 62 -28.37 -31.15 -4.90
CA ASN A 62 -29.03 -29.86 -5.06
C ASN A 62 -29.47 -29.61 -6.51
N ASP A 63 -30.71 -29.98 -6.80
CA ASP A 63 -31.44 -29.85 -8.09
C ASP A 63 -31.56 -28.40 -8.63
N ALA A 64 -31.01 -27.41 -7.93
CA ALA A 64 -30.93 -26.03 -8.41
C ALA A 64 -29.52 -25.60 -8.83
N ASP A 65 -28.49 -26.44 -8.67
CA ASP A 65 -27.08 -26.13 -8.91
C ASP A 65 -26.30 -27.31 -9.50
N ALA A 66 -26.05 -27.22 -10.81
CA ALA A 66 -25.37 -28.24 -11.60
C ALA A 66 -23.91 -28.54 -11.16
N ASN A 67 -23.36 -27.80 -10.19
CA ASN A 67 -22.04 -28.08 -9.61
C ASN A 67 -22.10 -28.91 -8.32
N LEU A 68 -23.30 -29.13 -7.76
CA LEU A 68 -23.53 -29.83 -6.49
C LEU A 68 -24.28 -31.15 -6.72
N THR A 69 -23.74 -31.93 -7.66
CA THR A 69 -24.28 -33.19 -8.17
C THR A 69 -24.27 -34.32 -7.11
N VAL A 70 -23.37 -35.28 -7.17
CA VAL A 70 -23.31 -36.46 -6.28
C VAL A 70 -22.30 -36.25 -5.16
N ILE A 71 -22.67 -36.64 -3.93
CA ILE A 71 -21.78 -36.66 -2.76
C ILE A 71 -20.45 -37.35 -3.11
N GLY A 72 -19.33 -36.67 -2.86
CA GLY A 72 -17.98 -37.15 -3.12
C GLY A 72 -17.50 -36.96 -4.56
N LEU A 73 -18.25 -36.26 -5.43
CA LEU A 73 -17.73 -35.76 -6.69
C LEU A 73 -16.89 -34.49 -6.48
N PRO A 74 -15.86 -34.27 -7.33
CA PRO A 74 -15.10 -33.03 -7.33
C PRO A 74 -15.99 -31.82 -7.58
N CYS A 75 -15.77 -30.77 -6.80
CA CYS A 75 -16.35 -29.45 -6.99
C CYS A 75 -15.25 -28.39 -6.82
N ASP A 76 -15.60 -27.10 -6.77
CA ASP A 76 -14.69 -25.99 -6.45
C ASP A 76 -15.45 -25.03 -5.53
N ASP A 77 -15.00 -24.86 -4.28
CA ASP A 77 -15.64 -23.99 -3.29
C ASP A 77 -15.12 -22.54 -3.36
N GLY A 78 -14.13 -22.29 -4.22
CA GLY A 78 -13.48 -21.00 -4.39
C GLY A 78 -12.54 -20.61 -3.23
N ASP A 79 -12.29 -21.49 -2.27
CA ASP A 79 -11.34 -21.27 -1.18
C ASP A 79 -9.95 -21.83 -1.54
N ALA A 80 -9.02 -20.94 -1.87
CA ALA A 80 -7.65 -21.33 -2.17
C ALA A 80 -6.87 -21.91 -0.97
N GLY A 81 -7.43 -21.90 0.24
CA GLY A 81 -6.87 -22.50 1.45
C GLY A 81 -7.15 -24.00 1.58
N THR A 82 -7.95 -24.57 0.70
CA THR A 82 -8.32 -25.99 0.70
C THR A 82 -7.88 -26.69 -0.58
N GLU A 83 -7.72 -28.02 -0.50
CA GLU A 83 -7.51 -28.89 -1.65
C GLU A 83 -8.48 -30.08 -1.61
N ASN A 84 -8.68 -30.70 -2.77
CA ASN A 84 -9.58 -31.85 -2.93
C ASN A 84 -11.02 -31.53 -2.53
N ASP A 85 -11.58 -30.48 -3.12
CA ASP A 85 -12.96 -30.05 -2.86
C ASP A 85 -13.96 -31.11 -3.35
N LEU A 86 -14.83 -31.53 -2.44
CA LEU A 86 -15.82 -32.57 -2.69
C LEU A 86 -17.20 -32.10 -2.23
N VAL A 87 -18.24 -32.56 -2.95
CA VAL A 87 -19.63 -32.38 -2.52
C VAL A 87 -19.84 -33.18 -1.21
N THR A 88 -20.20 -32.49 -0.14
CA THR A 88 -20.37 -33.09 1.20
C THR A 88 -21.76 -33.71 1.38
N VAL A 89 -21.97 -34.39 2.51
CA VAL A 89 -23.29 -34.91 2.90
C VAL A 89 -24.32 -33.82 3.19
N ASP A 90 -23.86 -32.57 3.42
CA ASP A 90 -24.70 -31.41 3.66
C ASP A 90 -25.01 -30.64 2.35
N CYS A 91 -24.64 -31.20 1.19
CA CYS A 91 -24.80 -30.60 -0.14
C CYS A 91 -24.10 -29.24 -0.28
N THR A 92 -22.92 -29.11 0.34
CA THR A 92 -21.99 -28.00 0.16
C THR A 92 -20.76 -28.49 -0.57
N CYS A 93 -20.07 -27.59 -1.28
CA CYS A 93 -18.71 -27.85 -1.73
C CYS A 93 -17.78 -27.44 -0.60
N GLU A 94 -16.99 -28.39 -0.08
CA GLU A 94 -15.98 -28.11 0.94
C GLU A 94 -14.68 -28.84 0.60
N GLY A 95 -13.57 -28.11 0.65
CA GLY A 95 -12.24 -28.69 0.54
C GLY A 95 -11.62 -29.14 1.86
N THR A 96 -10.60 -29.98 1.73
CA THR A 96 -9.75 -30.34 2.88
C THR A 96 -8.74 -29.21 3.08
N PRO A 97 -8.61 -28.63 4.29
CA PRO A 97 -7.56 -27.65 4.55
C PRO A 97 -6.20 -28.20 4.14
N ILE A 98 -5.41 -27.41 3.41
CA ILE A 98 -4.04 -27.80 3.04
C ILE A 98 -3.23 -27.95 4.34
N ASP A 99 -3.12 -29.19 4.84
CA ASP A 99 -2.51 -29.49 6.13
C ASP A 99 -0.98 -29.43 6.02
N ASN A 100 -0.40 -28.35 6.58
CA ASN A 100 0.97 -27.85 6.44
C ASN A 100 1.31 -27.34 5.04
N CYS A 101 1.32 -26.02 4.87
CA CYS A 101 1.93 -25.38 3.71
C CYS A 101 3.36 -25.90 3.52
N VAL A 102 3.57 -26.77 2.54
CA VAL A 102 4.89 -27.31 2.17
C VAL A 102 5.68 -26.32 1.30
N LEU A 103 5.04 -25.20 0.91
CA LEU A 103 5.60 -24.12 0.13
C LEU A 103 5.93 -22.91 1.04
N ASN A 104 5.79 -21.69 0.54
CA ASN A 104 6.05 -20.47 1.31
C ASN A 104 4.74 -19.96 1.92
N GLU A 105 4.52 -20.18 3.22
CA GLU A 105 3.39 -19.60 3.94
C GLU A 105 3.59 -18.10 4.12
N VAL A 106 2.53 -17.32 3.86
CA VAL A 106 2.45 -15.90 4.18
C VAL A 106 1.21 -15.59 5.01
N SER A 107 1.33 -14.61 5.89
CA SER A 107 0.26 -14.13 6.76
C SER A 107 0.02 -12.63 6.52
N LEU A 108 -1.21 -12.27 6.15
CA LEU A 108 -1.69 -10.91 6.02
C LEU A 108 -2.48 -10.53 7.27
N GLU A 109 -1.95 -9.59 8.04
CA GLU A 109 -2.69 -8.89 9.09
C GLU A 109 -3.26 -7.60 8.49
N LEU A 110 -4.58 -7.48 8.40
CA LEU A 110 -5.31 -6.35 7.83
C LEU A 110 -6.22 -5.74 8.91
N THR A 111 -6.15 -4.44 9.12
CA THR A 111 -7.08 -3.70 9.98
C THR A 111 -7.94 -2.79 9.10
N THR A 112 -9.26 -3.01 9.14
CA THR A 112 -10.25 -2.19 8.42
C THR A 112 -10.51 -0.86 9.12
N ASP A 113 -11.05 0.10 8.38
CA ASP A 113 -11.43 1.43 8.86
C ASP A 113 -12.87 1.47 9.40
N ALA A 114 -13.41 2.68 9.60
CA ALA A 114 -14.72 2.89 10.22
C ALA A 114 -15.91 2.71 9.25
N THR A 115 -15.66 2.26 8.03
CA THR A 115 -16.68 1.98 7.02
C THR A 115 -16.90 0.46 6.88
N LEU A 116 -18.13 0.05 6.58
CA LEU A 116 -18.49 -1.37 6.53
C LEU A 116 -18.30 -1.93 5.12
N PHE A 117 -17.66 -3.11 5.03
CA PHE A 117 -17.61 -3.97 3.85
C PHE A 117 -16.95 -3.38 2.59
N GLN A 118 -16.00 -2.47 2.76
CA GLN A 118 -15.33 -1.81 1.63
C GLN A 118 -13.96 -2.39 1.29
N THR A 119 -13.27 -2.95 2.29
CA THR A 119 -11.91 -3.47 2.11
C THR A 119 -11.95 -4.91 1.59
N THR A 120 -11.31 -5.12 0.45
CA THR A 120 -10.97 -6.46 -0.06
C THR A 120 -9.49 -6.53 -0.39
N TRP A 121 -8.94 -7.72 -0.56
CA TRP A 121 -7.56 -7.91 -0.96
C TRP A 121 -7.41 -9.17 -1.78
N ASP A 122 -6.34 -9.20 -2.57
CA ASP A 122 -5.86 -10.42 -3.21
C ASP A 122 -4.33 -10.43 -3.32
N ILE A 123 -3.79 -11.62 -3.51
CA ILE A 123 -2.41 -11.86 -3.91
C ILE A 123 -2.45 -12.52 -5.27
N VAL A 124 -1.80 -11.91 -6.26
CA VAL A 124 -1.72 -12.42 -7.64
C VAL A 124 -0.28 -12.70 -8.04
N GLU A 125 -0.08 -13.65 -8.95
CA GLU A 125 1.22 -13.85 -9.60
C GLU A 125 1.62 -12.60 -10.42
N ASP A 126 2.88 -12.15 -10.27
CA ASP A 126 3.42 -10.92 -10.86
C ASP A 126 3.17 -10.86 -12.38
N GLY A 127 2.66 -9.71 -12.84
CA GLY A 127 2.35 -9.47 -14.24
C GLY A 127 1.13 -10.24 -14.77
N THR A 128 0.39 -10.93 -13.91
CA THR A 128 -0.84 -11.66 -14.27
C THR A 128 -2.05 -11.13 -13.49
N ASN A 129 -3.22 -11.74 -13.71
CA ASN A 129 -4.40 -11.61 -12.85
C ASN A 129 -4.77 -12.94 -12.20
N ASN A 130 -3.82 -13.89 -12.12
CA ASN A 130 -4.02 -15.19 -11.52
C ASN A 130 -4.01 -15.06 -9.99
N VAL A 131 -5.20 -15.05 -9.38
CA VAL A 131 -5.38 -14.92 -7.94
C VAL A 131 -4.95 -16.20 -7.24
N GLN A 132 -4.01 -16.08 -6.31
CA GLN A 132 -3.57 -17.18 -5.45
C GLN A 132 -4.36 -17.21 -4.15
N CYS A 133 -4.63 -16.03 -3.58
CA CYS A 133 -5.37 -15.88 -2.33
C CYS A 133 -6.16 -14.58 -2.37
N SER A 134 -7.31 -14.55 -1.71
CA SER A 134 -8.11 -13.34 -1.61
C SER A 134 -8.96 -13.31 -0.34
N GLY A 135 -9.51 -12.16 -0.01
CA GLY A 135 -10.43 -12.01 1.10
C GLY A 135 -11.16 -10.68 1.10
N GLY A 136 -12.29 -10.61 1.79
CA GLY A 136 -13.14 -9.42 1.82
C GLY A 136 -14.38 -9.61 2.69
N GLY A 137 -15.28 -8.61 2.66
CA GLY A 137 -16.53 -8.67 3.41
C GLY A 137 -16.37 -8.49 4.92
N TYR A 138 -15.29 -7.83 5.34
CA TYR A 138 -14.95 -7.69 6.75
C TYR A 138 -15.74 -6.61 7.49
N PRO A 139 -16.00 -6.76 8.80
CA PRO A 139 -16.58 -5.71 9.63
C PRO A 139 -15.66 -4.49 9.74
N MET A 140 -16.24 -3.34 10.10
CA MET A 140 -15.50 -2.09 10.36
C MET A 140 -14.62 -2.21 11.62
N ASN A 141 -13.51 -1.47 11.67
CA ASN A 141 -12.58 -1.38 12.80
C ASN A 141 -12.11 -2.74 13.33
N THR A 142 -11.90 -3.71 12.44
CA THR A 142 -11.56 -5.08 12.80
C THR A 142 -10.21 -5.45 12.23
N THR A 143 -9.40 -6.15 13.04
CA THR A 143 -8.15 -6.77 12.58
C THR A 143 -8.43 -8.21 12.19
N ILE A 144 -8.07 -8.55 10.96
CA ILE A 144 -8.18 -9.87 10.36
C ILE A 144 -6.78 -10.39 10.10
N THR A 145 -6.57 -11.67 10.38
CA THR A 145 -5.37 -12.39 9.96
C THR A 145 -5.80 -13.44 8.95
N ALA A 146 -5.27 -13.34 7.73
CA ALA A 146 -5.44 -14.34 6.69
C ALA A 146 -4.10 -15.01 6.39
N THR A 147 -4.12 -16.31 6.11
CA THR A 147 -2.94 -17.10 5.77
C THR A 147 -3.08 -17.63 4.35
N CYS A 148 -1.97 -17.74 3.64
CA CYS A 148 -1.92 -18.13 2.24
C CYS A 148 -0.64 -18.93 1.99
N CYS A 149 -0.71 -19.97 1.16
CA CYS A 149 0.44 -20.79 0.80
C CYS A 149 0.84 -20.49 -0.65
N LEU A 150 2.06 -20.02 -0.88
CA LEU A 150 2.53 -19.56 -2.19
C LEU A 150 3.73 -20.38 -2.67
N ALA A 151 3.73 -20.77 -3.94
CA ALA A 151 4.89 -21.38 -4.59
C ALA A 151 6.06 -20.40 -4.70
N ASP A 152 7.26 -20.90 -4.99
CA ASP A 152 8.41 -20.06 -5.35
C ASP A 152 8.06 -19.22 -6.58
N GLY A 153 8.14 -17.90 -6.45
CA GLY A 153 7.62 -16.99 -7.45
C GLY A 153 7.53 -15.56 -6.94
N CYS A 154 7.13 -14.65 -7.83
CA CYS A 154 6.91 -13.25 -7.50
C CYS A 154 5.41 -12.93 -7.56
N TYR A 155 4.94 -12.13 -6.61
CA TYR A 155 3.54 -11.84 -6.40
C TYR A 155 3.31 -10.36 -6.08
N ASP A 156 2.13 -9.87 -6.44
CA ASP A 156 1.62 -8.57 -6.04
C ASP A 156 0.54 -8.75 -4.98
N LEU A 157 0.69 -8.05 -3.85
CA LEU A 157 -0.40 -7.86 -2.89
C LEU A 157 -1.19 -6.61 -3.30
N ARG A 158 -2.48 -6.77 -3.52
CA ARG A 158 -3.40 -5.67 -3.86
C ARG A 158 -4.45 -5.57 -2.76
N VAL A 159 -4.55 -4.40 -2.14
CA VAL A 159 -5.59 -4.10 -1.16
C VAL A 159 -6.49 -3.03 -1.76
N PHE A 160 -7.79 -3.32 -1.85
CA PHE A 160 -8.78 -2.47 -2.46
C PHE A 160 -9.61 -1.77 -1.39
N ASP A 161 -10.01 -0.55 -1.71
CA ASP A 161 -10.98 0.22 -0.95
C ASP A 161 -12.00 0.82 -1.93
N THR A 162 -13.28 0.50 -1.73
CA THR A 162 -14.33 0.95 -2.63
C THR A 162 -14.84 2.37 -2.34
N ALA A 163 -14.61 2.92 -1.14
CA ALA A 163 -14.96 4.31 -0.84
C ALA A 163 -13.97 5.32 -1.40
N GLY A 164 -12.70 4.95 -1.53
CA GLY A 164 -11.68 5.83 -2.06
C GLY A 164 -11.05 6.75 -1.02
N ASP A 165 -11.31 6.54 0.26
CA ASP A 165 -10.71 7.25 1.40
C ASP A 165 -9.61 6.44 2.11
N GLY A 166 -9.31 5.24 1.59
CA GLY A 166 -8.32 4.33 2.13
C GLY A 166 -8.85 3.65 3.41
N ILE A 167 -7.96 2.94 4.10
CA ILE A 167 -8.33 2.16 5.30
C ILE A 167 -7.83 2.81 6.60
N SER A 168 -8.03 4.12 6.77
CA SER A 168 -7.58 4.85 7.97
C SER A 168 -8.57 4.76 9.14
N PRO A 169 -8.13 4.48 10.40
CA PRO A 169 -6.77 4.45 10.93
C PRO A 169 -6.05 3.09 10.80
N GLY A 170 -6.66 2.13 10.11
CA GLY A 170 -6.13 0.81 9.87
C GLY A 170 -4.92 0.77 8.92
N GLY A 171 -4.76 -0.35 8.24
CA GLY A 171 -3.56 -0.67 7.48
C GLY A 171 -3.35 -2.17 7.38
N PHE A 172 -2.25 -2.59 6.77
CA PHE A 172 -1.96 -4.02 6.63
C PHE A 172 -0.48 -4.33 6.74
N THR A 173 -0.15 -5.55 7.15
CA THR A 173 1.20 -6.09 7.16
C THR A 173 1.19 -7.50 6.61
N LEU A 174 2.03 -7.77 5.61
CA LEU A 174 2.26 -9.10 5.07
C LEU A 174 3.58 -9.65 5.63
N ARG A 175 3.56 -10.88 6.12
CA ARG A 175 4.71 -11.58 6.70
C ARG A 175 4.89 -12.96 6.09
N ASP A 176 6.10 -13.49 6.12
CA ASP A 176 6.36 -14.90 5.81
C ASP A 176 6.12 -15.80 7.04
N ALA A 177 6.31 -17.11 6.85
CA ALA A 177 6.20 -18.14 7.89
C ALA A 177 7.12 -17.91 9.11
N ASN A 178 8.25 -17.21 8.93
CA ASN A 178 9.19 -16.89 10.00
C ASN A 178 8.81 -15.60 10.75
N GLY A 179 7.73 -14.93 10.34
CA GLY A 179 7.29 -13.64 10.86
C GLY A 179 8.05 -12.44 10.29
N GLU A 180 8.92 -12.67 9.29
CA GLU A 180 9.67 -11.62 8.60
C GLU A 180 8.72 -10.78 7.74
N ARG A 181 8.85 -9.45 7.79
CA ARG A 181 7.95 -8.57 7.03
C ARG A 181 8.29 -8.59 5.55
N ILE A 182 7.26 -8.74 4.72
CA ILE A 182 7.32 -8.63 3.27
C ILE A 182 6.90 -7.22 2.85
N ILE A 183 5.74 -6.76 3.31
CA ILE A 183 5.16 -5.42 3.07
C ILE A 183 4.54 -4.93 4.39
N ASP A 184 4.71 -3.66 4.72
CA ASP A 184 4.17 -3.06 5.94
C ASP A 184 3.55 -1.70 5.64
N ASN A 185 2.22 -1.66 5.54
CA ASN A 185 1.41 -0.46 5.42
C ASN A 185 0.67 -0.12 6.73
N SER A 186 1.11 -0.65 7.87
CA SER A 186 0.51 -0.34 9.16
C SER A 186 0.66 1.14 9.51
N GLY A 187 -0.42 1.78 9.99
CA GLY A 187 -0.44 3.22 10.30
C GLY A 187 -0.29 4.13 9.08
N ASN A 188 -0.49 3.59 7.87
CA ASN A 188 -0.34 4.25 6.58
C ASN A 188 -1.56 3.94 5.65
N GLY A 189 -2.70 3.58 6.25
CA GLY A 189 -3.93 3.21 5.53
C GLY A 189 -4.60 4.37 4.78
N ALA A 190 -4.27 5.63 5.08
CA ALA A 190 -5.02 6.82 4.68
C ALA A 190 -4.72 7.38 3.27
N TRP A 191 -3.70 6.89 2.56
CA TRP A 191 -3.18 7.58 1.37
C TRP A 191 -3.25 6.79 0.06
N PHE A 192 -4.14 5.79 -0.01
CA PHE A 192 -4.58 5.24 -1.30
C PHE A 192 -6.06 5.50 -1.51
N SER A 193 -6.46 5.65 -2.77
CA SER A 193 -7.87 5.85 -3.12
C SER A 193 -8.53 4.49 -3.31
N SER A 194 -8.52 3.94 -4.52
CA SER A 194 -9.23 2.68 -4.78
C SER A 194 -8.40 1.42 -4.53
N GLN A 195 -7.07 1.54 -4.56
CA GLN A 195 -6.16 0.40 -4.53
C GLN A 195 -4.79 0.79 -3.99
N SER A 196 -4.28 -0.04 -3.08
CA SER A 196 -2.89 -0.07 -2.64
C SER A 196 -2.17 -1.24 -3.31
N ILE A 197 -1.10 -0.93 -4.04
CA ILE A 197 -0.19 -1.91 -4.63
C ILE A 197 1.24 -1.35 -4.60
N ALA A 198 2.20 -2.20 -4.26
CA ALA A 198 3.60 -1.81 -4.27
C ALA A 198 4.09 -1.59 -5.72
N PRO A 199 5.11 -0.73 -5.96
CA PRO A 199 5.60 -0.47 -7.32
C PRO A 199 6.19 -1.68 -8.06
N TYR A 200 6.54 -2.75 -7.33
CA TYR A 200 7.01 -4.02 -7.87
C TYR A 200 6.57 -5.15 -6.94
N ALA A 201 6.41 -6.34 -7.52
CA ALA A 201 6.15 -7.58 -6.80
C ALA A 201 7.20 -7.90 -5.74
N PHE A 202 6.77 -8.65 -4.73
CA PHE A 202 7.66 -9.34 -3.80
C PHE A 202 7.88 -10.78 -4.27
N CYS A 203 9.07 -11.33 -4.07
CA CYS A 203 9.37 -12.70 -4.45
C CYS A 203 9.57 -13.58 -3.21
N LEU A 204 9.18 -14.84 -3.35
CA LEU A 204 9.36 -15.91 -2.37
C LEU A 204 10.23 -17.02 -2.97
N PRO A 205 11.14 -17.63 -2.20
CA PRO A 205 11.48 -17.27 -0.81
C PRO A 205 12.17 -15.89 -0.71
N LEU A 206 12.08 -15.26 0.46
CA LEU A 206 12.77 -14.00 0.71
C LEU A 206 14.29 -14.17 0.66
N GLY A 207 14.99 -13.09 0.29
CA GLY A 207 16.43 -13.02 0.48
C GLY A 207 16.80 -12.98 1.97
N THR A 208 18.03 -13.38 2.31
CA THR A 208 18.49 -13.36 3.72
C THR A 208 19.16 -12.05 4.13
N THR A 209 19.44 -11.16 3.18
CA THR A 209 20.17 -9.91 3.44
C THR A 209 19.29 -8.91 4.17
N ALA A 210 19.72 -8.48 5.35
CA ALA A 210 18.94 -7.63 6.24
C ALA A 210 19.73 -6.42 6.76
N TYR A 211 19.00 -5.41 7.21
CA TYR A 211 19.56 -4.29 7.96
C TYR A 211 20.02 -4.73 9.35
N ASP A 212 20.99 -4.02 9.92
CA ASP A 212 21.22 -4.15 11.35
C ASP A 212 20.01 -3.62 12.16
N ALA A 213 19.90 -4.05 13.41
CA ALA A 213 18.77 -3.68 14.27
C ALA A 213 18.64 -2.15 14.48
N ALA A 214 19.73 -1.39 14.34
CA ALA A 214 19.72 0.07 14.48
C ALA A 214 19.27 0.79 13.20
N SER A 215 19.33 0.11 12.05
CA SER A 215 18.97 0.61 10.73
C SER A 215 17.64 0.06 10.22
N CYS A 216 17.04 -0.88 10.94
CA CYS A 216 15.67 -1.34 10.72
C CYS A 216 14.69 -0.49 11.53
N ASP A 217 13.54 -0.13 10.95
CA ASP A 217 12.49 0.69 11.58
C ASP A 217 12.95 2.07 12.07
N VAL A 218 13.66 2.80 11.22
CA VAL A 218 14.08 4.17 11.53
C VAL A 218 12.95 5.16 11.24
N LEU A 219 12.10 5.40 12.23
CA LEU A 219 10.90 6.23 12.10
C LEU A 219 11.10 7.74 12.38
N ASN A 220 12.30 8.11 12.79
CA ASN A 220 12.71 9.48 13.09
C ASN A 220 13.95 9.88 12.28
N ALA A 221 14.02 9.40 11.04
CA ALA A 221 15.17 9.64 10.20
C ALA A 221 15.33 11.12 9.86
N THR A 222 16.57 11.52 9.60
CA THR A 222 16.94 12.83 9.09
C THR A 222 17.65 12.65 7.76
N PRO A 223 17.84 13.70 6.95
CA PRO A 223 18.70 13.60 5.77
C PRO A 223 20.11 13.08 6.09
N ASN A 224 20.62 13.25 7.31
CA ASN A 224 21.93 12.75 7.71
C ASN A 224 21.94 11.32 8.25
N THR A 225 20.79 10.66 8.38
CA THR A 225 20.70 9.26 8.81
C THR A 225 21.52 8.37 7.89
N VAL A 226 22.27 7.45 8.49
CA VAL A 226 23.06 6.43 7.81
C VAL A 226 22.46 5.08 8.14
N LEU A 227 22.01 4.37 7.13
CA LEU A 227 21.52 3.00 7.23
C LEU A 227 22.67 2.05 6.95
N HIS A 228 22.70 0.93 7.65
CA HIS A 228 23.74 -0.07 7.52
C HIS A 228 23.14 -1.48 7.43
N VAL A 229 23.68 -2.24 6.49
CA VAL A 229 23.29 -3.61 6.16
C VAL A 229 24.29 -4.56 6.78
N VAL A 230 23.83 -5.69 7.32
CA VAL A 230 24.73 -6.72 7.85
C VAL A 230 25.66 -7.21 6.72
N PRO A 231 26.99 -7.03 6.83
CA PRO A 231 27.87 -7.34 5.72
C PRO A 231 27.93 -8.84 5.41
N GLU A 232 27.63 -9.20 4.17
CA GLU A 232 27.65 -10.57 3.68
C GLU A 232 29.08 -11.02 3.30
N PRO A 233 29.56 -12.18 3.78
CA PRO A 233 30.89 -12.70 3.44
C PRO A 233 31.13 -12.81 1.93
N ALA A 234 30.12 -13.23 1.16
CA ALA A 234 30.22 -13.36 -0.29
C ALA A 234 30.44 -12.02 -1.00
N VAL A 235 29.86 -10.93 -0.48
CA VAL A 235 30.06 -9.57 -1.01
C VAL A 235 31.44 -9.06 -0.62
N THR A 236 31.81 -9.20 0.65
CA THR A 236 33.06 -8.63 1.20
C THR A 236 34.32 -9.34 0.69
N ALA A 237 34.24 -10.64 0.35
CA ALA A 237 35.34 -11.42 -0.21
C ALA A 237 35.74 -10.98 -1.63
N LEU A 238 34.84 -10.34 -2.38
CA LEU A 238 35.05 -9.90 -3.77
C LEU A 238 35.50 -8.44 -3.87
N TYR A 239 36.05 -7.89 -2.78
CA TYR A 239 36.49 -6.50 -2.75
C TYR A 239 37.64 -6.22 -3.73
N SER A 240 37.42 -5.22 -4.57
CA SER A 240 38.43 -4.49 -5.31
C SER A 240 37.93 -3.04 -5.46
N PRO A 241 38.80 -2.01 -5.35
CA PRO A 241 38.41 -0.61 -5.55
C PRO A 241 37.79 -0.30 -6.91
N SER A 242 37.94 -1.18 -7.90
CA SER A 242 37.36 -1.05 -9.24
C SER A 242 36.15 -1.97 -9.48
N ASN A 243 35.75 -2.79 -8.49
CA ASN A 243 34.62 -3.71 -8.66
C ASN A 243 33.28 -2.95 -8.53
N SER A 244 32.69 -2.61 -9.68
CA SER A 244 31.37 -1.97 -9.78
C SER A 244 30.19 -2.95 -9.79
N THR A 245 30.47 -4.25 -9.83
CA THR A 245 29.48 -5.31 -10.06
C THR A 245 29.14 -6.09 -8.79
N THR A 246 29.74 -5.73 -7.65
CA THR A 246 29.50 -6.39 -6.36
C THR A 246 29.27 -5.37 -5.26
N GLY A 247 28.23 -5.58 -4.46
CA GLY A 247 27.79 -4.69 -3.38
C GLY A 247 26.34 -4.97 -2.96
N TYR A 248 25.58 -3.91 -2.72
CA TYR A 248 24.20 -3.98 -2.25
C TYR A 248 23.26 -3.15 -3.10
N HIS A 249 22.04 -3.63 -3.25
CA HIS A 249 20.96 -2.95 -3.94
C HIS A 249 19.82 -2.66 -2.96
N TYR A 250 19.63 -1.38 -2.68
CA TYR A 250 18.65 -0.85 -1.75
C TYR A 250 17.39 -0.49 -2.52
N TRP A 251 16.23 -0.76 -1.93
CA TRP A 251 14.93 -0.42 -2.49
C TRP A 251 14.07 0.23 -1.42
N ILE A 252 13.79 1.52 -1.59
CA ILE A 252 12.91 2.32 -0.74
C ILE A 252 11.66 2.60 -1.55
N PHE A 253 10.49 2.24 -1.04
CA PHE A 253 9.24 2.45 -1.75
C PHE A 253 8.09 2.69 -0.79
N ASN A 254 7.05 3.31 -1.31
CA ASN A 254 5.78 3.42 -0.61
C ASN A 254 4.92 2.20 -0.97
N PRO A 255 4.42 1.42 0.03
CA PRO A 255 3.66 0.19 -0.20
C PRO A 255 2.35 0.36 -1.00
N HIS A 256 1.79 1.57 -1.10
CA HIS A 256 0.64 1.86 -1.98
C HIS A 256 1.00 2.61 -3.28
N GLY A 257 2.29 2.78 -3.57
CA GLY A 257 2.77 3.48 -4.77
C GLY A 257 3.09 4.96 -4.56
N GLY A 258 3.38 5.67 -5.65
CA GLY A 258 3.73 7.11 -5.63
C GLY A 258 5.20 7.44 -5.33
N TYR A 259 5.89 6.64 -4.50
CA TYR A 259 7.34 6.75 -4.30
C TYR A 259 8.06 5.42 -4.49
N ASN A 260 9.14 5.44 -5.28
CA ASN A 260 9.98 4.27 -5.54
C ASN A 260 11.41 4.69 -5.86
N ARG A 261 12.38 4.18 -5.11
CA ARG A 261 13.80 4.48 -5.29
C ARG A 261 14.64 3.22 -5.12
N ARG A 262 15.41 2.89 -6.16
CA ARG A 262 16.41 1.81 -6.17
C ARG A 262 17.82 2.38 -6.29
N ILE A 263 18.76 1.87 -5.50
CA ILE A 263 20.13 2.40 -5.40
C ILE A 263 21.10 1.22 -5.31
N VAL A 264 22.12 1.22 -6.17
CA VAL A 264 23.22 0.26 -6.09
C VAL A 264 24.44 0.95 -5.48
N LEU A 265 24.98 0.37 -4.42
CA LEU A 265 26.28 0.73 -3.86
C LEU A 265 27.24 -0.44 -4.05
N SER A 266 28.34 -0.20 -4.75
CA SER A 266 29.33 -1.23 -5.09
C SER A 266 30.67 -0.97 -4.40
N HIS A 267 31.62 -1.90 -4.49
CA HIS A 267 32.97 -1.66 -3.97
C HIS A 267 33.68 -0.50 -4.68
N ALA A 268 33.38 -0.26 -5.96
CA ALA A 268 33.90 0.88 -6.71
C ALA A 268 33.23 2.21 -6.36
N VAL A 269 31.94 2.17 -6.02
CA VAL A 269 31.15 3.34 -5.63
C VAL A 269 30.45 3.04 -4.30
N PRO A 270 31.20 3.05 -3.17
CA PRO A 270 30.63 2.79 -1.86
C PRO A 270 29.75 3.95 -1.42
N GLY A 271 28.84 3.69 -0.48
CA GLY A 271 28.03 4.76 0.10
C GLY A 271 28.81 5.62 1.09
N ASN A 272 28.18 6.72 1.49
CA ASN A 272 28.74 7.70 2.42
C ASN A 272 28.30 7.44 3.86
N GLY A 273 28.95 8.13 4.82
CA GLY A 273 28.52 8.17 6.22
C GLY A 273 28.99 7.00 7.08
N TYR A 274 29.80 6.09 6.55
CA TYR A 274 30.44 5.03 7.33
C TYR A 274 31.33 5.61 8.45
N PRO A 275 31.43 4.94 9.62
CA PRO A 275 32.30 5.36 10.71
C PRO A 275 33.78 5.50 10.30
N GLY A 276 34.50 6.37 11.01
CA GLY A 276 35.95 6.49 10.85
C GLY A 276 36.65 5.16 11.17
N GLY A 277 37.50 4.69 10.26
CA GLY A 277 38.22 3.41 10.42
C GLY A 277 37.54 2.20 9.79
N THR A 278 36.34 2.34 9.21
CA THR A 278 35.67 1.23 8.52
C THR A 278 36.53 0.67 7.37
N PRO A 279 36.83 -0.64 7.36
CA PRO A 279 37.54 -1.33 6.28
C PRO A 279 36.89 -1.09 4.92
N ALA A 280 37.70 -0.96 3.87
CA ALA A 280 37.21 -0.56 2.55
C ALA A 280 36.22 -1.57 1.93
N ASN A 281 36.42 -2.86 2.18
CA ASN A 281 35.53 -3.94 1.76
C ASN A 281 34.17 -3.95 2.46
N LEU A 282 33.95 -3.13 3.49
CA LEU A 282 32.66 -2.99 4.17
C LEU A 282 31.92 -1.70 3.78
N ARG A 283 32.55 -0.75 3.07
CA ARG A 283 31.96 0.59 2.88
C ARG A 283 30.71 0.61 2.01
N CYS A 284 30.52 -0.38 1.14
CA CYS A 284 29.33 -0.50 0.30
C CYS A 284 28.07 -0.93 1.09
N SER A 285 28.19 -1.38 2.34
CA SER A 285 27.05 -1.72 3.21
C SER A 285 26.42 -0.52 3.93
N TYR A 286 26.88 0.71 3.66
CA TYR A 286 26.37 1.93 4.30
C TYR A 286 25.63 2.82 3.30
N LEU A 287 24.43 3.28 3.65
CA LEU A 287 23.63 4.23 2.88
C LEU A 287 23.27 5.46 3.74
N LYS A 288 23.97 6.58 3.57
CA LYS A 288 23.52 7.90 4.05
C LYS A 288 22.38 8.47 3.20
N LEU A 289 21.27 8.91 3.81
CA LEU A 289 20.10 9.37 3.05
C LEU A 289 20.37 10.62 2.20
N SER A 290 21.17 11.57 2.69
CA SER A 290 21.52 12.81 1.98
C SER A 290 22.32 12.59 0.70
N GLN A 291 22.79 11.37 0.43
CA GLN A 291 23.45 11.06 -0.83
C GLN A 291 22.45 10.94 -2.00
N MET A 292 21.15 10.74 -1.70
CA MET A 292 20.07 10.74 -2.68
C MET A 292 19.68 12.17 -3.04
N GLN A 293 20.53 12.86 -3.80
CA GLN A 293 20.27 14.24 -4.21
C GLN A 293 19.12 14.33 -5.23
N SER A 294 19.04 13.36 -6.15
CA SER A 294 17.92 13.22 -7.07
C SER A 294 16.87 12.29 -6.47
N PHE A 295 15.63 12.77 -6.41
CA PHE A 295 14.49 12.07 -5.83
C PHE A 295 14.77 11.62 -4.38
N PRO A 296 14.94 12.59 -3.46
CA PRO A 296 15.22 12.30 -2.06
C PRO A 296 14.03 11.62 -1.38
N VAL A 297 14.29 11.04 -0.20
CA VAL A 297 13.22 10.45 0.61
C VAL A 297 12.22 11.53 1.02
N PRO A 298 10.92 11.38 0.71
CA PRO A 298 9.91 12.37 1.06
C PRO A 298 9.75 12.50 2.57
N LEU A 299 9.35 13.70 3.00
CA LEU A 299 8.98 13.97 4.39
C LEU A 299 7.57 13.45 4.66
N ASP A 300 7.37 12.96 5.88
CA ASP A 300 6.09 12.53 6.44
C ASP A 300 5.37 11.42 5.68
N VAL A 301 6.12 10.63 4.91
CA VAL A 301 5.62 9.43 4.23
C VAL A 301 6.30 8.21 4.86
N PRO A 302 5.55 7.30 5.50
CA PRO A 302 6.04 6.01 5.94
C PRO A 302 6.39 5.16 4.72
N LEU A 303 7.64 4.74 4.63
CA LEU A 303 8.17 3.96 3.52
C LEU A 303 8.61 2.58 3.98
N ASN A 304 8.60 1.64 3.06
CA ASN A 304 9.23 0.34 3.20
C ASN A 304 10.64 0.42 2.60
N ILE A 305 11.61 -0.16 3.29
CA ILE A 305 12.98 -0.29 2.79
C ILE A 305 13.44 -1.75 2.87
N ARG A 306 13.98 -2.23 1.76
CA ARG A 306 14.52 -3.58 1.57
C ARG A 306 15.90 -3.52 0.95
N VAL A 307 16.68 -4.57 1.15
CA VAL A 307 18.02 -4.71 0.55
C VAL A 307 18.22 -6.11 0.00
N ARG A 308 19.06 -6.22 -1.03
CA ARG A 308 19.59 -7.47 -1.56
C ARG A 308 21.05 -7.33 -1.93
N THR A 309 21.72 -8.47 -2.10
CA THR A 309 23.08 -8.48 -2.65
C THR A 309 23.08 -8.23 -4.16
N LEU A 310 24.18 -7.67 -4.63
CA LEU A 310 24.60 -7.68 -6.03
C LEU A 310 25.96 -8.38 -6.05
N ILE A 311 26.11 -9.49 -6.75
CA ILE A 311 27.34 -10.28 -6.80
C ILE A 311 27.67 -10.56 -8.27
N ASN A 312 28.82 -10.07 -8.74
CA ASN A 312 29.26 -10.20 -10.13
C ASN A 312 28.19 -9.84 -11.18
N GLY A 313 27.38 -8.81 -10.88
CA GLY A 313 26.32 -8.32 -11.77
C GLY A 313 24.97 -9.05 -11.61
N VAL A 314 24.89 -10.08 -10.76
CA VAL A 314 23.67 -10.83 -10.48
C VAL A 314 23.05 -10.32 -9.18
N TYR A 315 21.77 -9.98 -9.23
CA TYR A 315 21.01 -9.59 -8.05
C TYR A 315 20.50 -10.84 -7.31
N GLY A 316 20.64 -10.87 -5.99
CA GLY A 316 19.90 -11.81 -5.15
C GLY A 316 18.44 -11.38 -4.97
N GLU A 317 17.70 -12.10 -4.12
CA GLU A 317 16.35 -11.71 -3.71
C GLU A 317 16.36 -10.64 -2.61
N PHE A 318 15.30 -9.82 -2.57
CA PHE A 318 15.13 -8.83 -1.52
C PHE A 318 14.82 -9.51 -0.19
N GLY A 319 15.57 -9.16 0.84
CA GLY A 319 15.30 -9.62 2.18
C GLY A 319 14.14 -8.91 2.86
N PRO A 320 14.02 -9.06 4.20
CA PRO A 320 12.89 -8.56 4.95
C PRO A 320 12.78 -7.03 4.92
N THR A 321 11.56 -6.57 5.07
CA THR A 321 11.18 -5.15 5.07
C THR A 321 11.38 -4.52 6.44
N CYS A 322 11.95 -3.33 6.41
CA CYS A 322 12.00 -2.38 7.51
C CYS A 322 11.19 -1.13 7.16
N LYS A 323 10.72 -0.38 8.16
CA LYS A 323 10.10 0.92 7.95
C LYS A 323 11.12 2.06 7.97
N LEU A 324 10.86 3.08 7.19
CA LEU A 324 11.63 4.33 7.17
C LEU A 324 10.67 5.51 7.14
N LEU A 325 10.81 6.45 8.07
CA LEU A 325 10.04 7.69 8.08
C LEU A 325 10.98 8.85 8.37
N LEU A 326 10.93 9.87 7.51
CA LEU A 326 11.52 11.17 7.76
C LEU A 326 10.37 12.08 8.24
N PRO A 327 10.14 12.22 9.54
CA PRO A 327 9.02 13.03 10.02
C PRO A 327 9.20 14.47 9.55
N MET A 328 8.09 15.13 9.23
CA MET A 328 8.09 16.58 9.04
C MET A 328 8.73 17.21 10.30
N PRO A 329 9.81 18.00 10.17
CA PRO A 329 10.36 18.71 11.31
C PRO A 329 9.24 19.52 11.95
N ALA A 330 9.12 19.48 13.28
CA ALA A 330 8.07 20.21 14.01
C ALA A 330 8.03 21.66 13.50
N CYS A 331 7.00 21.99 12.70
CA CYS A 331 6.89 23.24 11.95
C CYS A 331 6.96 24.44 12.89
N PRO A 332 8.15 25.04 13.12
CA PRO A 332 8.26 26.06 14.13
C PRO A 332 7.72 27.35 13.51
N PRO A 333 6.82 28.08 14.20
CA PRO A 333 6.36 29.37 13.69
C PRO A 333 7.56 30.29 13.49
N SER A 334 7.72 30.81 12.28
CA SER A 334 8.80 31.73 11.92
C SER A 334 8.29 33.17 11.88
N GLN A 335 9.13 34.11 12.29
CA GLN A 335 8.81 35.54 12.30
C GLN A 335 10.03 36.36 11.89
N LEU A 336 9.84 37.65 11.63
CA LEU A 336 10.96 38.57 11.46
C LEU A 336 11.81 38.63 12.73
N THR A 337 13.13 38.79 12.57
CA THR A 337 14.06 38.85 13.71
C THR A 337 13.72 40.01 14.64
N THR A 338 13.54 39.72 15.93
CA THR A 338 13.41 40.72 17.00
C THR A 338 14.76 41.04 17.65
N THR A 339 15.78 40.23 17.39
CA THR A 339 17.14 40.40 17.87
C THR A 339 18.05 40.84 16.72
N ALA A 340 19.11 41.58 17.07
CA ALA A 340 20.08 42.07 16.09
C ALA A 340 20.99 40.91 15.63
N SER A 341 20.59 40.19 14.59
CA SER A 341 21.48 39.29 13.84
C SER A 341 20.85 38.87 12.49
N PRO A 342 21.16 39.54 11.36
CA PRO A 342 22.10 40.66 11.21
C PRO A 342 21.50 42.03 11.56
N VAL A 343 20.18 42.20 11.52
CA VAL A 343 19.46 43.42 11.94
C VAL A 343 18.16 43.03 12.64
N VAL A 344 17.63 43.91 13.50
CA VAL A 344 16.26 43.79 14.00
C VAL A 344 15.33 44.16 12.85
N SER A 345 14.53 43.21 12.40
CA SER A 345 13.62 43.39 11.25
C SER A 345 12.17 43.59 11.69
N CYS A 346 11.77 42.97 12.81
CA CYS A 346 10.45 43.16 13.37
C CYS A 346 10.33 44.57 13.98
N GLY A 347 9.38 45.38 13.51
CA GLY A 347 9.20 46.77 13.96
C GLY A 347 10.16 47.77 13.29
N ALA A 348 10.92 47.36 12.28
CA ALA A 348 11.90 48.24 11.64
C ALA A 348 11.24 49.42 10.90
N THR A 349 11.81 50.61 11.09
CA THR A 349 11.35 51.86 10.46
C THR A 349 12.46 52.51 9.63
N GLY A 350 12.12 53.43 8.72
CA GLY A 350 13.12 54.10 7.89
C GLY A 350 13.69 53.20 6.80
N LEU A 351 13.00 52.12 6.44
CA LEU A 351 13.43 51.22 5.38
C LEU A 351 13.30 51.88 4.01
N SER A 352 14.15 51.48 3.07
CA SER A 352 14.05 51.84 1.65
C SER A 352 13.90 50.57 0.81
N HIS A 353 13.65 50.71 -0.49
CA HIS A 353 13.63 49.55 -1.40
C HIS A 353 14.97 48.79 -1.45
N SER A 354 16.08 49.42 -1.06
CA SER A 354 17.38 48.74 -0.96
C SER A 354 17.58 48.00 0.36
N SER A 355 16.67 48.13 1.33
CA SER A 355 16.76 47.42 2.60
C SER A 355 16.53 45.92 2.43
N ILE A 356 17.12 45.14 3.35
CA ILE A 356 16.93 43.70 3.48
C ILE A 356 16.37 43.42 4.87
N ILE A 357 15.29 42.66 4.93
CA ILE A 357 14.72 42.16 6.18
C ILE A 357 15.05 40.68 6.37
N TYR A 358 15.07 40.23 7.62
CA TYR A 358 15.49 38.89 7.99
C TYR A 358 14.45 38.21 8.89
N ALA A 359 14.23 36.92 8.62
CA ALA A 359 13.46 36.02 9.46
C ALA A 359 14.37 35.27 10.45
N GLY A 360 13.74 34.68 11.48
CA GLY A 360 14.40 33.75 12.39
C GLY A 360 15.07 32.59 11.64
N ASN A 361 16.21 32.14 12.16
CA ASN A 361 16.90 30.98 11.59
C ASN A 361 16.16 29.70 11.97
N VAL A 362 15.64 28.99 10.97
CA VAL A 362 15.04 27.67 11.16
C VAL A 362 16.01 26.65 10.59
N VAL A 363 16.47 25.75 11.45
CA VAL A 363 17.41 24.70 11.05
C VAL A 363 16.74 23.81 10.01
N SER A 364 17.46 23.51 8.94
CA SER A 364 17.00 22.68 7.82
C SER A 364 15.92 23.29 6.91
N ALA A 365 15.48 24.53 7.16
CA ALA A 365 14.57 25.20 6.22
C ALA A 365 15.27 25.41 4.87
N THR A 366 14.62 24.96 3.80
CA THR A 366 15.10 25.08 2.42
C THR A 366 14.65 26.40 1.81
N ASN A 367 13.40 26.81 2.07
CA ASN A 367 12.83 28.06 1.59
C ASN A 367 12.09 28.82 2.69
N TYR A 368 12.00 30.14 2.53
CA TYR A 368 11.20 31.06 3.32
C TYR A 368 10.17 31.73 2.43
N GLN A 369 8.98 32.01 2.95
CA GLN A 369 7.99 32.84 2.27
C GLN A 369 7.56 33.99 3.16
N PHE A 370 7.75 35.21 2.65
CA PHE A 370 7.40 36.47 3.29
C PHE A 370 6.08 36.98 2.71
N GLU A 371 5.08 37.19 3.55
CA GLU A 371 3.84 37.83 3.13
C GLU A 371 3.79 39.26 3.63
N PHE A 372 3.72 40.21 2.72
CA PHE A 372 3.51 41.63 2.98
C PHE A 372 2.03 41.97 2.79
N SER A 373 1.41 42.58 3.79
CA SER A 373 -0.02 42.88 3.78
C SER A 373 -0.34 44.26 4.33
N ARG A 374 -1.38 44.87 3.75
CA ARG A 374 -2.13 46.03 4.24
C ARG A 374 -3.50 46.04 3.55
N PRO A 375 -4.50 46.83 3.98
CA PRO A 375 -5.78 46.92 3.26
C PRO A 375 -5.57 47.20 1.76
N GLY A 376 -6.13 46.32 0.92
CA GLY A 376 -6.02 46.41 -0.54
C GLY A 376 -4.68 45.98 -1.14
N TYR A 377 -3.76 45.38 -0.35
CA TYR A 377 -2.47 44.89 -0.85
C TYR A 377 -2.04 43.62 -0.11
N LEU A 378 -1.72 42.58 -0.89
CA LEU A 378 -1.15 41.34 -0.39
C LEU A 378 -0.09 40.86 -1.38
N ARG A 379 1.11 40.55 -0.88
CA ARG A 379 2.21 40.07 -1.71
C ARG A 379 3.00 39.00 -0.96
N ARG A 380 3.10 37.80 -1.55
CA ARG A 380 3.92 36.69 -1.04
C ARG A 380 5.18 36.51 -1.85
N ILE A 381 6.35 36.55 -1.22
CA ILE A 381 7.65 36.38 -1.89
C ILE A 381 8.37 35.19 -1.28
N THR A 382 8.77 34.26 -2.14
CA THR A 382 9.61 33.13 -1.76
C THR A 382 11.08 33.53 -1.87
N SER A 383 11.85 33.21 -0.84
CA SER A 383 13.30 33.38 -0.78
C SER A 383 13.95 32.05 -0.39
N PRO A 384 15.04 31.63 -1.06
CA PRO A 384 15.81 30.45 -0.66
C PRO A 384 16.66 30.69 0.61
N THR A 385 16.56 31.88 1.20
CA THR A 385 17.27 32.23 2.43
C THR A 385 16.32 32.91 3.40
N ARG A 386 16.74 33.02 4.66
CA ARG A 386 16.01 33.80 5.68
C ARG A 386 16.00 35.31 5.41
N ALA A 387 16.55 35.79 4.29
CA ALA A 387 16.66 37.21 3.94
C ALA A 387 15.74 37.56 2.76
N GLN A 388 15.16 38.76 2.79
CA GLN A 388 14.31 39.27 1.70
C GLN A 388 14.62 40.74 1.42
N SER A 389 14.98 41.05 0.17
CA SER A 389 15.13 42.43 -0.31
C SER A 389 13.78 43.06 -0.61
N LEU A 390 13.68 44.38 -0.43
CA LEU A 390 12.43 45.14 -0.62
C LEU A 390 12.28 45.76 -2.02
N ASN A 391 13.13 45.39 -2.97
CA ASN A 391 13.22 45.96 -4.33
C ASN A 391 12.47 45.17 -5.41
N PHE A 392 11.36 44.51 -5.07
CA PHE A 392 10.60 43.74 -6.05
C PHE A 392 9.71 44.63 -6.95
N TYR A 393 9.69 44.33 -8.25
CA TYR A 393 9.07 45.18 -9.28
C TYR A 393 7.57 44.95 -9.49
N THR A 394 7.09 43.71 -9.30
CA THR A 394 5.68 43.38 -9.50
C THR A 394 4.91 43.57 -8.19
N TYR A 395 3.94 44.48 -8.21
CA TYR A 395 3.25 45.01 -7.02
C TYR A 395 4.26 45.50 -5.97
N PRO A 396 4.97 46.61 -6.24
CA PRO A 396 6.03 47.10 -5.36
C PRO A 396 5.49 47.65 -4.05
N LEU A 397 6.35 47.71 -3.04
CA LEU A 397 6.07 48.46 -1.81
C LEU A 397 6.07 49.96 -2.10
N LEU A 398 5.20 50.68 -1.41
CA LEU A 398 5.10 52.13 -1.50
C LEU A 398 5.97 52.80 -0.44
N ASP A 399 6.55 53.94 -0.79
CA ASP A 399 7.25 54.80 0.16
C ASP A 399 6.30 55.34 1.24
N ASN A 400 6.87 55.67 2.40
CA ASN A 400 6.16 56.24 3.56
C ASN A 400 4.93 55.41 3.98
N THR A 401 5.02 54.09 3.86
CA THR A 401 3.91 53.16 4.07
C THR A 401 4.30 51.99 4.98
N CYS A 402 3.35 51.55 5.81
CA CYS A 402 3.51 50.45 6.75
C CYS A 402 2.93 49.14 6.18
N TYR A 403 3.56 48.02 6.52
CA TYR A 403 3.16 46.69 6.08
C TYR A 403 3.27 45.70 7.22
N ASN A 404 2.27 44.83 7.36
CA ASN A 404 2.39 43.64 8.19
C ASN A 404 3.09 42.54 7.39
N VAL A 405 4.07 41.94 8.04
CA VAL A 405 4.95 40.93 7.48
C VAL A 405 4.91 39.70 8.36
N ARG A 406 4.37 38.60 7.84
CA ARG A 406 4.46 37.28 8.46
C ARG A 406 5.32 36.36 7.59
N VAL A 407 5.96 35.39 8.23
CA VAL A 407 6.90 34.49 7.57
C VAL A 407 6.52 33.05 7.83
N ARG A 408 6.67 32.20 6.82
CA ARG A 408 6.63 30.74 6.96
C ARG A 408 7.82 30.11 6.28
N VAL A 409 8.12 28.88 6.67
CA VAL A 409 9.26 28.11 6.16
C VAL A 409 8.78 26.85 5.45
N SER A 410 9.60 26.40 4.52
CA SER A 410 9.46 25.15 3.80
C SER A 410 10.71 24.30 4.07
N PHE A 411 10.51 22.99 4.08
CA PHE A 411 11.58 21.99 4.20
C PHE A 411 11.77 21.18 2.90
N ASP A 412 11.03 21.52 1.84
CA ASP A 412 10.89 20.76 0.58
C ASP A 412 10.92 21.68 -0.66
N ASP A 413 11.86 22.64 -0.67
CA ASP A 413 12.14 23.59 -1.74
C ASP A 413 10.94 24.47 -2.16
N GLY A 414 10.03 24.72 -1.22
CA GLY A 414 8.84 25.56 -1.41
C GLY A 414 7.62 24.82 -1.94
N THR A 415 7.63 23.48 -1.94
CA THR A 415 6.46 22.67 -2.33
C THR A 415 5.37 22.77 -1.27
N THR A 416 5.72 22.61 -0.01
CA THR A 416 4.84 22.82 1.15
C THR A 416 5.43 23.86 2.09
N TYR A 417 4.56 24.56 2.82
CA TYR A 417 4.98 25.53 3.82
C TYR A 417 4.28 25.25 5.14
N CYS A 418 5.01 25.41 6.23
CA CYS A 418 4.43 25.50 7.56
C CYS A 418 3.41 26.65 7.66
N PRO A 419 2.53 26.65 8.67
CA PRO A 419 1.68 27.81 8.97
C PRO A 419 2.51 29.09 9.14
N PHE A 420 1.90 30.24 8.85
CA PHE A 420 2.55 31.51 9.11
C PHE A 420 2.76 31.71 10.62
N GLY A 421 3.95 32.17 10.99
CA GLY A 421 4.16 32.64 12.35
C GLY A 421 3.56 34.03 12.58
N PRO A 422 3.78 34.60 13.78
CA PRO A 422 3.30 35.93 14.13
C PRO A 422 3.74 36.99 13.11
N TYR A 423 2.85 37.94 12.82
CA TYR A 423 3.19 39.07 11.98
C TYR A 423 3.98 40.12 12.77
N CYS A 424 4.85 40.82 12.06
CA CYS A 424 5.58 41.99 12.50
C CYS A 424 5.29 43.14 11.55
N THR A 425 5.28 44.38 12.02
CA THR A 425 5.19 45.52 11.12
C THR A 425 6.56 46.02 10.71
N ILE A 426 6.67 46.48 9.46
CA ILE A 426 7.77 47.30 8.97
C ILE A 426 7.26 48.62 8.39
N THR A 427 8.11 49.64 8.35
CA THR A 427 7.80 50.95 7.74
C THR A 427 8.84 51.32 6.69
N LEU A 428 8.39 51.52 5.44
CA LEU A 428 9.21 52.15 4.40
C LEU A 428 9.16 53.66 4.59
N GLY A 429 10.31 54.32 4.69
CA GLY A 429 10.41 55.76 4.96
C GLY A 429 10.00 56.15 6.38
N SER A 430 9.40 57.34 6.53
CA SER A 430 9.08 57.97 7.83
C SER A 430 7.57 58.05 8.12
N GLY A 431 6.76 57.26 7.41
CA GLY A 431 5.30 57.24 7.60
C GLY A 431 4.91 56.92 9.05
N SER A 432 3.89 57.59 9.57
CA SER A 432 3.34 57.29 10.90
C SER A 432 2.31 56.16 10.81
N CYS A 433 2.63 55.03 11.41
CA CYS A 433 1.72 53.88 11.44
C CYS A 433 0.67 54.05 12.53
N ASN A 434 -0.61 54.07 12.15
CA ASN A 434 -1.72 54.00 13.10
C ASN A 434 -2.26 52.55 13.09
N PHE A 435 -1.82 51.75 14.05
CA PHE A 435 -1.92 50.28 14.04
C PHE A 435 -3.28 49.68 14.36
N PHE A 436 -4.33 50.50 14.51
CA PHE A 436 -5.66 49.98 14.84
C PHE A 436 -6.30 49.29 13.62
N GLY A 437 -6.32 47.95 13.63
CA GLY A 437 -7.21 47.14 12.79
C GLY A 437 -6.62 46.47 11.55
N MET A 438 -5.30 46.40 11.37
CA MET A 438 -4.67 45.81 10.18
C MET A 438 -4.31 44.32 10.34
N ALA A 439 -5.14 43.48 10.97
CA ALA A 439 -4.82 42.04 11.06
C ALA A 439 -4.58 41.44 9.65
N PRO A 440 -3.58 40.56 9.47
CA PRO A 440 -3.37 39.87 8.21
C PRO A 440 -4.61 39.05 7.82
N VAL A 441 -4.75 38.75 6.53
CA VAL A 441 -5.81 37.86 6.03
C VAL A 441 -5.66 36.49 6.72
N ALA A 442 -6.78 35.85 7.08
CA ALA A 442 -6.78 34.50 7.64
C ALA A 442 -6.03 33.52 6.73
N ASP A 443 -5.40 32.51 7.32
CA ASP A 443 -4.74 31.44 6.55
C ASP A 443 -5.82 30.66 5.78
N GLU A 444 -5.56 30.34 4.50
CA GLU A 444 -6.36 29.40 3.71
C GLU A 444 -5.88 27.97 3.92
#